data_AF-A6LN09-F1
#
_entry.id   AF-A6LN09-F1
#
_cell.length_a   1.000
_cell.length_b   1.000
_cell.length_c   1.000
_cell.angle_alpha   90.00
_cell.angle_beta   90.00
_cell.angle_gamma   90.00
#
_symmetry.space_group_name_H-M   'P 1'
#
loop_
_entity.id
_entity.type
_entity.pdbx_description
1 polymer ?
#
loop_
_entity_poly.entity_id
_entity_poly.type
_entity_poly.pdbx_seq_one_letter_code
_entity_poly.pdbx_strand_id
1 'polypeptide(L)'
;MPVIHNKQCKVCNSEHRTEIEKLLAEGWGTRRISKWLKDKYNESISDNAILNHKKKHWNVSKEIKKRAARKESEELFEEEVKKGLTRLETLRTEREENFKLAKELRTIFFGLLKSGKWKRLHPETFKAMQSLYNTATNQVRYTAAEEFKQLDQDTEDPFVKLMELIKNDKGTNGDDSEEA
;
A
#
# COMPACT_ATOMS: atom_id res chain seq x y z
N MET A 1 15.32 16.33 6.06
CA MET A 1 15.32 16.53 7.53
C MET A 1 16.37 17.58 7.88
N PRO A 2 16.12 18.52 8.80
CA PRO A 2 17.08 19.56 9.12
C PRO A 2 18.33 18.94 9.76
N VAL A 3 19.48 19.24 9.17
CA VAL A 3 20.77 18.72 9.64
C VAL A 3 21.11 19.48 10.92
N ILE A 4 20.90 18.84 12.07
CA ILE A 4 21.35 19.39 13.35
C ILE A 4 22.87 19.26 13.37
N HIS A 5 23.55 20.25 12.79
CA HIS A 5 24.99 20.42 12.88
C HIS A 5 25.31 20.92 14.27
N ASN A 6 25.75 20.03 15.15
CA ASN A 6 26.36 20.49 16.38
C ASN A 6 27.82 20.84 16.10
N LYS A 7 28.22 22.09 16.35
CA LYS A 7 29.54 22.65 15.98
C LYS A 7 30.74 21.83 16.50
N GLN A 8 30.53 21.01 17.52
CA GLN A 8 31.59 20.24 18.19
C GLN A 8 31.58 18.73 17.87
N CYS A 9 30.55 18.20 17.18
CA CYS A 9 30.48 16.77 16.91
C CYS A 9 31.04 16.44 15.52
N LYS A 10 32.18 15.75 15.47
CA LYS A 10 32.82 15.29 14.22
C LYS A 10 31.92 14.37 13.39
N VAL A 11 31.04 13.60 14.02
CA VAL A 11 30.11 12.68 13.33
C VAL A 11 28.88 13.41 12.77
N CYS A 12 28.38 14.45 13.44
CA CYS A 12 27.29 15.26 12.87
C CYS A 12 27.71 16.06 11.63
N ASN A 13 29.01 16.33 11.51
CA ASN A 13 29.58 17.14 10.44
C ASN A 13 30.28 16.30 9.35
N SER A 14 30.32 14.97 9.51
CA SER A 14 30.86 14.08 8.47
C SER A 14 29.80 13.83 7.39
N GLU A 15 30.22 13.75 6.14
CA GLU A 15 29.33 13.39 5.02
C GLU A 15 28.74 11.98 5.20
N HIS A 16 29.49 11.07 5.85
CA HIS A 16 29.09 9.70 6.14
C HIS A 16 28.22 9.52 7.39
N ARG A 17 27.61 10.60 7.91
CA ARG A 17 26.77 10.57 9.13
C ARG A 17 25.68 9.50 9.04
N THR A 18 24.96 9.46 7.92
CA THR A 18 23.82 8.56 7.72
C THR A 18 24.25 7.09 7.68
N GLU A 19 25.45 6.80 7.17
CA GLU A 19 26.04 5.45 7.13
C GLU A 19 26.50 5.01 8.52
N ILE A 20 27.14 5.91 9.27
CA ILE A 20 27.54 5.65 10.67
C ILE A 20 26.30 5.35 11.51
N GLU A 21 25.23 6.12 11.34
CA GLU A 21 23.94 5.94 12.02
C GLU A 21 23.23 4.65 11.59
N LYS A 22 23.39 4.18 10.35
CA LYS A 22 22.92 2.86 9.90
C LYS A 22 23.69 1.73 10.57
N LEU A 23 25.02 1.75 10.54
CA LEU A 23 25.86 0.74 11.17
C LEU A 23 25.64 0.66 12.69
N LEU A 24 25.44 1.82 13.35
CA LEU A 24 25.08 1.87 14.77
C LEU A 24 23.72 1.23 15.06
N ALA A 25 22.74 1.39 14.15
CA ALA A 25 21.43 0.77 14.29
C ALA A 25 21.47 -0.75 14.05
N GLU A 26 22.38 -1.23 13.20
CA GLU A 26 22.67 -2.65 12.98
C GLU A 26 23.43 -3.30 14.16
N GLY A 27 23.74 -2.55 15.21
CA GLY A 27 24.39 -3.05 16.42
C GLY A 27 25.92 -3.09 16.35
N TRP A 28 26.54 -2.43 15.37
CA TRP A 28 28.00 -2.39 15.29
C TRP A 28 28.62 -1.61 16.45
N GLY A 29 29.71 -2.15 17.00
CA GLY A 29 30.50 -1.49 18.04
C GLY A 29 31.22 -0.25 17.51
N THR A 30 31.34 0.80 18.32
CA THR A 30 31.94 2.10 17.94
C THR A 30 33.39 1.98 17.45
N ARG A 31 34.17 1.07 18.03
CA ARG A 31 35.55 0.76 17.59
C ARG A 31 35.59 0.13 16.19
N ARG A 32 34.62 -0.76 15.91
CA ARG A 32 34.51 -1.43 14.61
C ARG A 32 34.15 -0.42 13.51
N ILE A 33 33.25 0.51 13.82
CA ILE A 33 32.86 1.58 12.89
C ILE A 33 34.05 2.54 12.65
N SER A 34 34.80 2.92 13.69
CA SER A 34 36.00 3.77 13.54
C SER A 34 37.05 3.12 12.64
N LYS A 35 37.28 1.81 12.77
CA LYS A 35 38.18 1.05 11.89
C LYS A 35 37.64 1.00 10.46
N TRP A 36 36.34 0.72 10.29
CA TRP A 36 35.69 0.68 8.98
C TRP A 36 35.73 2.01 8.24
N LEU A 37 35.55 3.14 8.93
CA LEU A 37 35.65 4.48 8.34
C LEU A 37 37.08 4.79 7.85
N LYS A 38 38.09 4.35 8.61
CA LYS A 38 39.49 4.47 8.19
C LYS A 38 39.81 3.59 6.99
N ASP A 39 39.34 2.35 7.00
CA ASP A 39 39.64 1.39 5.94
C ASP A 39 38.91 1.73 4.62
N LYS A 40 37.69 2.28 4.69
CA LYS A 40 36.85 2.53 3.50
C LYS A 40 36.93 3.95 2.94
N TYR A 41 37.02 4.96 3.81
CA TYR A 41 36.96 6.38 3.42
C TYR A 41 38.20 7.17 3.82
N ASN A 42 39.20 6.52 4.44
CA ASN A 42 40.41 7.16 4.98
C ASN A 42 40.11 8.29 5.99
N GLU A 43 38.91 8.32 6.56
CA GLU A 43 38.51 9.32 7.56
C GLU A 43 38.78 8.82 8.97
N SER A 44 39.58 9.56 9.74
CA SER A 44 39.91 9.20 11.12
C SER A 44 38.94 9.85 12.12
N ILE A 45 37.75 9.28 12.25
CA ILE A 45 36.83 9.57 13.36
C ILE A 45 37.15 8.65 14.53
N SER A 46 37.40 9.21 15.72
CA SER A 46 37.67 8.42 16.92
C SER A 46 36.42 7.67 17.40
N ASP A 47 36.63 6.48 17.95
CA ASP A 47 35.60 5.67 18.61
C ASP A 47 34.87 6.44 19.73
N ASN A 48 35.59 7.30 20.46
CA ASN A 48 35.03 8.22 21.46
C ASN A 48 34.10 9.28 20.85
N ALA A 49 34.41 9.79 19.65
CA ALA A 49 33.54 10.74 18.96
C ALA A 49 32.22 10.07 18.54
N ILE A 50 32.28 8.81 18.06
CA ILE A 50 31.10 8.01 17.72
C ILE A 50 30.29 7.66 18.97
N LEU A 51 30.95 7.33 20.08
CA LEU A 51 30.28 7.07 21.35
C LEU A 51 29.55 8.30 21.89
N ASN A 52 30.17 9.48 21.82
CA ASN A 52 29.55 10.73 22.24
C ASN A 52 28.40 11.13 21.32
N HIS A 53 28.50 10.89 20.02
CA HIS A 53 27.39 11.04 19.06
C HIS A 53 26.21 10.15 19.44
N LYS A 54 26.47 8.86 19.68
CA LYS A 54 25.48 7.88 20.14
C LYS A 54 24.78 8.29 21.43
N LYS A 55 25.50 8.89 22.39
CA LYS A 55 24.91 9.27 23.69
C LYS A 55 24.17 10.60 23.66
N LYS A 56 24.70 11.61 22.97
CA LYS A 56 24.21 12.99 23.05
C LYS A 56 23.29 13.41 21.90
N HIS A 57 23.43 12.79 20.74
CA HIS A 57 22.76 13.25 19.51
C HIS A 57 21.91 12.19 18.84
N TRP A 58 22.19 10.92 19.10
CA TRP A 58 21.52 9.82 18.44
C TRP A 58 20.84 8.90 19.44
N ASN A 59 19.58 9.17 19.76
CA ASN A 59 18.78 8.24 20.56
C ASN A 59 18.42 7.02 19.69
N VAL A 60 19.30 6.02 19.72
CA VAL A 60 19.19 4.76 18.98
C VAL A 60 17.81 4.13 19.12
N SER A 61 17.21 4.17 20.31
CA SER A 61 15.88 3.60 20.56
C SER A 61 14.78 4.34 19.80
N LYS A 62 14.82 5.68 19.75
CA LYS A 62 13.84 6.48 19.00
C LYS A 62 13.96 6.25 17.49
N GLU A 63 15.18 6.15 16.95
CA GLU A 63 15.35 5.94 15.51
C GLU A 63 15.03 4.50 15.08
N ILE A 64 15.36 3.49 15.89
CA ILE A 64 14.94 2.10 15.62
C ILE A 64 13.42 2.01 15.59
N LYS A 65 12.72 2.60 16.57
CA LYS A 65 11.24 2.67 16.57
C LYS A 65 10.69 3.38 15.35
N LYS A 66 11.31 4.49 14.93
CA LYS A 66 10.88 5.25 13.75
C LYS A 66 11.10 4.49 12.43
N ARG A 67 12.19 3.72 12.31
CA ARG A 67 12.46 2.87 11.14
C ARG A 67 11.59 1.63 11.11
N ALA A 68 11.33 1.01 12.27
CA ALA A 68 10.40 -0.11 12.39
C ALA A 68 8.99 0.33 11.98
N ALA A 69 8.48 1.42 12.57
CA ALA A 69 7.19 1.98 12.21
C ALA A 69 7.09 2.35 10.72
N ARG A 70 8.19 2.80 10.11
CA ARG A 70 8.22 3.11 8.68
C ARG A 70 8.16 1.84 7.83
N LYS A 71 8.91 0.79 8.17
CA LYS A 71 8.86 -0.49 7.46
C LYS A 71 7.51 -1.15 7.60
N GLU A 72 6.97 -1.18 8.81
CA GLU A 72 5.60 -1.67 9.08
C GLU A 72 4.58 -0.87 8.27
N SER A 73 4.71 0.45 8.20
CA SER A 73 3.81 1.28 7.38
C SER A 73 3.96 1.04 5.87
N GLU A 74 5.17 0.76 5.38
CA GLU A 74 5.44 0.44 3.97
C GLU A 74 4.89 -0.95 3.61
N GLU A 75 5.06 -1.93 4.49
CA GLU A 75 4.52 -3.30 4.33
C GLU A 75 2.98 -3.29 4.35
N LEU A 76 2.37 -2.59 5.31
CA LEU A 76 0.91 -2.44 5.38
C LEU A 76 0.34 -1.74 4.13
N PHE A 77 1.01 -0.70 3.64
CA PHE A 77 0.63 -0.02 2.41
C PHE A 77 0.73 -0.94 1.20
N GLU A 78 1.83 -1.69 1.05
CA GLU A 78 1.98 -2.65 -0.05
C GLU A 78 0.91 -3.75 -0.02
N GLU A 79 0.51 -4.22 1.16
CA GLU A 79 -0.58 -5.18 1.31
C GLU A 79 -1.94 -4.60 0.91
N GLU A 80 -2.26 -3.37 1.30
CA GLU A 80 -3.51 -2.70 0.90
C GLU A 80 -3.57 -2.48 -0.61
N VAL A 81 -2.47 -2.00 -1.22
CA VAL A 81 -2.38 -1.83 -2.68
C VAL A 81 -2.56 -3.16 -3.40
N LYS A 82 -1.93 -4.25 -2.91
CA LYS A 82 -2.14 -5.59 -3.49
C LYS A 82 -3.59 -6.04 -3.40
N LYS A 83 -4.27 -5.82 -2.27
CA LYS A 83 -5.69 -6.16 -2.10
C LYS A 83 -6.59 -5.36 -3.05
N GLY A 84 -6.30 -4.07 -3.25
CA GLY A 84 -7.01 -3.24 -4.22
C GLY A 84 -6.83 -3.76 -5.65
N LEU A 85 -5.59 -4.06 -6.04
CA LEU A 85 -5.26 -4.59 -7.37
C LEU A 85 -5.94 -5.94 -7.66
N THR A 86 -5.89 -6.89 -6.73
CA THR A 86 -6.55 -8.19 -6.93
C THR A 86 -8.07 -8.05 -7.04
N ARG A 87 -8.67 -7.14 -6.28
CA ARG A 87 -10.11 -6.84 -6.39
C ARG A 87 -10.48 -6.24 -7.74
N LEU A 88 -9.70 -5.28 -8.24
CA LEU A 88 -9.91 -4.69 -9.57
C LEU A 88 -9.75 -5.74 -10.68
N GLU A 89 -8.79 -6.65 -10.55
CA GLU A 89 -8.63 -7.77 -11.50
C GLU A 89 -9.86 -8.69 -11.50
N THR A 90 -10.41 -9.05 -10.33
CA THR A 90 -11.62 -9.87 -10.26
C THR A 90 -12.82 -9.20 -10.92
N LEU A 91 -13.06 -7.92 -10.65
CA LEU A 91 -14.15 -7.16 -11.29
C LEU A 91 -14.00 -7.10 -12.81
N ARG A 92 -12.76 -6.92 -13.28
CA ARG A 92 -12.46 -6.91 -14.71
C ARG A 92 -12.78 -8.26 -15.36
N THR A 93 -12.42 -9.37 -14.71
CA THR A 93 -12.75 -10.71 -15.22
C THR A 93 -14.27 -10.94 -15.25
N GLU A 94 -15.00 -10.55 -14.20
CA GLU A 94 -16.47 -10.64 -14.16
C GLU A 94 -17.12 -9.80 -15.26
N ARG A 95 -16.59 -8.59 -15.51
CA ARG A 95 -17.07 -7.73 -16.59
C ARG A 95 -16.85 -8.36 -17.97
N GLU A 96 -15.68 -8.96 -18.20
CA GLU A 96 -15.37 -9.64 -19.47
C GLU A 96 -16.29 -10.85 -19.70
N GLU A 97 -16.53 -11.66 -18.68
CA GLU A 97 -17.46 -12.79 -18.74
C GLU A 97 -18.90 -12.34 -18.99
N ASN A 98 -19.37 -11.34 -18.24
CA ASN A 98 -20.70 -10.76 -18.43
C ASN A 98 -20.87 -10.14 -19.82
N PHE A 99 -19.82 -9.51 -20.35
CA PHE A 99 -19.84 -8.96 -21.71
C PHE A 99 -19.93 -10.08 -22.76
N LYS A 100 -19.20 -11.18 -22.57
CA LYS A 100 -19.28 -12.35 -23.46
C LYS A 100 -20.68 -12.96 -23.45
N LEU A 101 -21.25 -13.17 -22.26
CA LEU A 101 -22.62 -13.69 -22.09
C LEU A 101 -23.65 -12.76 -22.76
N ALA A 102 -23.55 -11.45 -22.54
CA ALA A 102 -24.42 -10.47 -23.18
C ALA A 102 -24.31 -10.48 -24.71
N LYS A 103 -23.10 -10.66 -25.26
CA LYS A 103 -22.85 -10.76 -26.70
C LYS A 103 -23.45 -12.03 -27.30
N GLU A 104 -23.33 -13.17 -26.62
CA GLU A 104 -23.93 -14.43 -27.04
C GLU A 104 -25.46 -14.34 -27.02
N LEU A 105 -26.05 -13.85 -25.92
CA LEU A 105 -27.49 -13.59 -25.80
C LEU A 105 -27.99 -12.65 -26.90
N ARG A 106 -27.25 -11.57 -27.19
CA ARG A 106 -27.57 -10.65 -28.29
C ARG A 106 -27.61 -11.38 -29.63
N THR A 107 -26.62 -12.23 -29.89
CA THR A 107 -26.51 -12.96 -31.16
C THR A 107 -27.70 -13.92 -31.33
N ILE A 108 -28.05 -14.67 -30.29
CA ILE A 108 -29.20 -15.58 -30.29
C ILE A 108 -30.51 -14.80 -30.45
N PHE A 109 -30.70 -13.74 -29.66
CA PHE A 109 -31.93 -12.95 -29.66
C PHE A 109 -32.17 -12.26 -31.01
N PHE A 110 -31.16 -11.58 -31.56
CA PHE A 110 -31.28 -10.95 -32.88
C PHE A 110 -31.36 -11.97 -34.03
N GLY A 111 -30.73 -13.15 -33.90
CA GLY A 111 -30.90 -14.25 -34.84
C GLY A 111 -32.34 -14.78 -34.87
N LEU A 112 -32.97 -14.91 -33.69
CA LEU A 112 -34.38 -15.27 -33.56
C LEU A 112 -35.32 -14.22 -34.16
N LEU A 113 -35.04 -12.94 -33.93
CA LEU A 113 -35.81 -11.84 -34.52
C LEU A 113 -35.72 -11.82 -36.05
N LYS A 114 -34.50 -11.90 -36.60
CA LYS A 114 -34.25 -11.90 -38.06
C LYS A 114 -34.86 -13.11 -38.77
N SER A 115 -34.79 -14.29 -38.14
CA SER A 115 -35.35 -15.52 -38.72
C SER A 115 -36.88 -15.60 -38.62
N GLY A 116 -37.53 -14.69 -37.87
CA GLY A 116 -38.97 -14.71 -37.64
C GLY A 116 -39.48 -15.88 -36.79
N LYS A 117 -38.59 -16.78 -36.35
CA LYS A 117 -38.92 -17.97 -35.55
C LYS A 117 -39.47 -17.62 -34.16
N TRP A 118 -39.21 -16.41 -33.68
CA TRP A 118 -39.78 -15.88 -32.43
C TRP A 118 -41.32 -15.91 -32.44
N LYS A 119 -41.97 -15.80 -33.60
CA LYS A 119 -43.43 -15.90 -33.72
C LYS A 119 -43.99 -17.29 -33.37
N ARG A 120 -43.13 -18.31 -33.35
CA ARG A 120 -43.47 -19.70 -32.98
C ARG A 120 -43.11 -20.02 -31.53
N LEU A 121 -42.43 -19.10 -30.83
CA LEU A 121 -42.13 -19.25 -29.41
C LEU A 121 -43.33 -18.85 -28.57
N HIS A 122 -43.48 -19.51 -27.42
CA HIS A 122 -44.46 -19.12 -26.44
C HIS A 122 -44.15 -17.69 -25.92
N PRO A 123 -45.14 -16.81 -25.75
CA PRO A 123 -44.92 -15.41 -25.35
C PRO A 123 -44.10 -15.25 -24.06
N GLU A 124 -44.30 -16.14 -23.09
CA GLU A 124 -43.54 -16.15 -21.84
C GLU A 124 -42.06 -16.52 -22.02
N THR A 125 -41.75 -17.43 -22.95
CA THR A 125 -40.36 -17.77 -23.29
C THR A 125 -39.64 -16.59 -23.94
N PHE A 126 -40.36 -15.83 -24.78
CA PHE A 126 -39.82 -14.62 -25.40
C PHE A 126 -39.60 -13.51 -24.36
N LYS A 127 -40.54 -13.28 -23.44
CA LYS A 127 -40.36 -12.35 -22.31
C LYS A 127 -39.19 -12.74 -21.42
N ALA A 128 -39.03 -14.03 -21.12
CA ALA A 128 -37.91 -14.52 -20.32
C ALA A 128 -36.56 -14.24 -21.00
N MET A 129 -36.45 -14.48 -22.31
CA MET A 129 -35.24 -14.13 -23.08
C MET A 129 -34.96 -12.63 -23.09
N GLN A 130 -36.00 -11.80 -23.26
CA GLN A 130 -35.85 -10.34 -23.22
C GLN A 130 -35.41 -9.86 -21.83
N SER A 131 -35.95 -10.45 -20.76
CA SER A 131 -35.54 -10.19 -19.38
C SER A 131 -34.07 -10.56 -19.15
N LEU A 132 -33.65 -11.76 -19.57
CA LEU A 132 -32.25 -12.21 -19.46
C LEU A 132 -31.28 -11.27 -20.19
N TYR A 133 -31.63 -10.83 -21.40
CA TYR A 133 -30.82 -9.86 -22.14
C TYR A 133 -30.69 -8.52 -21.40
N ASN A 134 -31.80 -8.00 -20.86
CA ASN A 134 -31.79 -6.75 -20.10
C ASN A 134 -30.98 -6.88 -18.81
N THR A 135 -31.12 -7.99 -18.09
CA THR A 135 -30.35 -8.27 -16.88
C THR A 135 -28.86 -8.36 -17.17
N ALA A 136 -28.44 -9.12 -18.19
CA ALA A 136 -27.04 -9.22 -18.57
C ALA A 136 -26.45 -7.85 -18.99
N THR A 137 -27.22 -7.05 -19.74
CA THR A 137 -26.80 -5.71 -20.15
C THR A 137 -26.67 -4.76 -18.96
N ASN A 138 -27.60 -4.86 -18.00
CA ASN A 138 -27.55 -4.08 -16.77
C ASN A 138 -26.38 -4.51 -15.89
N GLN A 139 -26.11 -5.81 -15.75
CA GLN A 139 -24.96 -6.32 -14.98
C GLN A 139 -23.64 -5.78 -15.54
N VAL A 140 -23.45 -5.77 -16.86
CA VAL A 140 -22.25 -5.15 -17.48
C VAL A 140 -22.12 -3.66 -17.15
N ARG A 141 -23.24 -2.93 -17.06
CA ARG A 141 -23.24 -1.51 -16.67
C ARG A 141 -22.96 -1.32 -15.19
N TYR A 142 -23.50 -2.19 -14.34
CA TYR A 142 -23.27 -2.15 -12.89
C TYR A 142 -21.83 -2.48 -12.54
N THR A 143 -21.25 -3.54 -13.11
CA THR A 143 -19.83 -3.88 -12.87
C THR A 143 -18.90 -2.78 -13.38
N ALA A 144 -19.18 -2.19 -14.54
CA ALA A 144 -18.42 -1.03 -15.02
C ALA A 144 -18.55 0.18 -14.07
N ALA A 145 -19.75 0.44 -13.52
CA ALA A 145 -19.96 1.53 -12.58
C ALA A 145 -19.27 1.26 -11.22
N GLU A 146 -19.19 0.02 -10.77
CA GLU A 146 -18.44 -0.37 -9.57
C GLU A 146 -16.93 -0.28 -9.77
N GLU A 147 -16.40 -0.68 -10.94
CA GLU A 147 -15.00 -0.43 -11.32
C GLU A 147 -14.67 1.07 -11.24
N PHE A 148 -15.52 1.94 -11.82
CA PHE A 148 -15.34 3.39 -11.74
C PHE A 148 -15.44 3.93 -10.31
N LYS A 149 -16.40 3.45 -9.52
CA LYS A 149 -16.52 3.85 -8.10
C LYS A 149 -15.33 3.42 -7.27
N GLN A 150 -14.76 2.23 -7.50
CA GLN A 150 -13.57 1.79 -6.78
C GLN A 150 -12.35 2.59 -7.20
N LEU A 151 -12.21 2.91 -8.50
CA LEU A 151 -11.18 3.84 -8.96
C LEU A 151 -11.32 5.24 -8.33
N ASP A 152 -12.55 5.73 -8.15
CA ASP A 152 -12.82 7.02 -7.48
C ASP A 152 -12.65 6.93 -5.96
N GLN A 153 -13.04 5.83 -5.30
CA GLN A 153 -12.85 5.64 -3.85
C GLN A 153 -11.38 5.41 -3.48
N ASP A 154 -10.59 4.80 -4.37
CA ASP A 154 -9.13 4.70 -4.23
C ASP A 154 -8.42 6.06 -4.47
N THR A 155 -9.16 7.15 -4.74
CA THR A 155 -8.62 8.53 -4.65
C THR A 155 -8.65 9.11 -3.24
N GLU A 156 -9.30 8.46 -2.26
CA GLU A 156 -8.99 8.73 -0.86
C GLU A 156 -7.56 8.25 -0.62
N ASP A 157 -6.64 9.23 -0.61
CA ASP A 157 -5.20 9.06 -0.52
C ASP A 157 -4.88 7.90 0.44
N PRO A 158 -4.29 6.79 -0.03
CA PRO A 158 -3.95 5.65 0.81
C PRO A 158 -3.16 6.05 2.06
N PHE A 159 -2.45 7.17 1.97
CA PHE A 159 -1.75 7.80 3.08
C PHE A 159 -2.69 8.26 4.20
N VAL A 160 -3.88 8.77 3.89
CA VAL A 160 -4.92 9.15 4.86
C VAL A 160 -5.44 7.92 5.61
N LYS A 161 -5.72 6.83 4.87
CA LYS A 161 -6.20 5.56 5.46
C LYS A 161 -5.15 4.89 6.34
N LEU A 162 -3.90 4.87 5.89
CA LEU A 162 -2.74 4.42 6.66
C LEU A 162 -2.55 5.27 7.93
N MET A 163 -2.71 6.59 7.82
CA MET A 163 -2.60 7.50 8.96
C MET A 163 -3.73 7.31 9.97
N GLU A 164 -4.95 6.96 9.54
CA GLU A 164 -6.05 6.58 10.44
C GLU A 164 -5.77 5.26 11.16
N LEU A 165 -5.27 4.24 10.45
CA LEU A 165 -4.88 2.97 11.06
C LEU A 165 -3.76 3.14 12.10
N ILE A 166 -2.72 3.91 11.76
CA ILE A 166 -1.62 4.23 12.70
C ILE A 166 -2.12 5.03 13.91
N LYS A 167 -3.14 5.88 13.73
CA LYS A 167 -3.72 6.68 14.82
C LYS A 167 -4.59 5.81 15.74
N ASN A 168 -5.31 4.85 15.19
CA ASN A 168 -6.13 3.89 15.94
C ASN A 168 -5.26 2.89 16.73
N ASP A 169 -4.11 2.47 16.18
CA ASP A 169 -3.18 1.54 16.85
C ASP A 169 -2.40 2.18 18.01
N LYS A 170 -2.32 3.52 18.04
CA LYS A 170 -1.81 4.28 19.19
C LYS A 170 -2.84 4.47 20.32
N GLY A 171 -4.12 4.26 20.04
CA GLY A 171 -5.20 4.39 21.03
C GLY A 171 -5.38 3.15 21.91
N THR A 172 -4.87 2.00 21.48
CA THR A 172 -5.05 0.70 22.16
C THR A 172 -3.87 0.28 23.04
N ASN A 173 -2.74 0.99 23.00
CA ASN A 173 -1.53 0.68 23.79
C ASN A 173 -1.25 1.71 24.90
N GLY A 174 -2.29 2.40 25.37
CA GLY A 174 -2.17 3.51 26.32
C GLY A 174 -3.19 3.49 27.45
N ASP A 175 -3.54 2.30 27.97
CA ASP A 175 -4.35 2.21 29.20
C ASP A 175 -3.81 1.13 30.14
N ASP A 176 -2.51 1.22 30.44
CA ASP A 176 -1.90 0.60 31.62
C ASP A 176 -1.14 1.68 32.39
N SER A 177 -1.88 2.58 33.04
CA SER A 177 -1.36 3.29 34.21
C SER A 177 -2.49 3.75 35.13
N GLU A 178 -2.60 3.02 36.25
CA GLU A 178 -2.88 3.51 37.61
C GLU A 178 -4.23 4.20 37.89
N GLU A 179 -5.12 3.49 38.59
CA GLU A 179 -5.87 4.07 39.70
C GLU A 179 -5.86 3.15 40.93
N ALA A 180 -5.29 3.72 42.01
CA ALA A 180 -5.47 3.48 43.46
C ALA A 180 -5.03 2.16 44.12
#